data_AF-A0A914Z6M6-F1
#
_entry.id   AF-A0A914Z6M6-F1
#
_cell.length_a   1.000
_cell.length_b   1.000
_cell.length_c   1.000
_cell.angle_alpha   90.00
_cell.angle_beta   90.00
_cell.angle_gamma   90.00
#
_symmetry.space_group_name_H-M   'P 1'
#
loop_
_entity.id
_entity.type
_entity.pdbx_description
1 polymer ?
#
loop_
_entity_poly.entity_id
_entity_poly.type
_entity_poly.pdbx_seq_one_letter_code
_entity_poly.pdbx_strand_id
1 'polypeptide(L)'
;MAKMEALTKEQIKEVMREARLMRGFDHPNIVKFYGVAAGTEPLMVLMELVDCGALDSYISKNPNLEPIKRVEIVLFIVILLHEIVFMEMER
;
A
#
# COMPACT_ATOMS: atom_id res chain seq x y z
N MET A 1 -4.37 -10.40 -4.85
CA MET A 1 -3.16 -10.78 -5.63
C MET A 1 -3.13 -9.94 -6.90
N ALA A 2 -2.05 -9.19 -7.13
CA ALA A 2 -1.88 -8.42 -8.36
C ALA A 2 -1.02 -9.21 -9.35
N LYS A 3 -1.54 -9.42 -10.56
CA LYS A 3 -0.84 -10.08 -11.68
C LYS A 3 -0.28 -9.00 -12.58
N MET A 4 1.05 -8.93 -12.74
CA MET A 4 1.69 -7.97 -13.63
C MET A 4 2.04 -8.66 -14.95
N GLU A 5 1.50 -8.18 -16.08
CA GLU A 5 1.87 -8.70 -17.42
C GLU A 5 3.34 -8.42 -17.74
N ALA A 6 3.88 -9.03 -18.81
CA ALA A 6 5.31 -9.07 -19.13
C ALA A 6 6.05 -7.74 -18.85
N LEU A 7 6.79 -7.71 -17.73
CA LEU A 7 7.52 -6.54 -17.25
C LEU A 7 8.90 -6.48 -17.90
N THR A 8 9.38 -5.28 -18.18
CA THR A 8 10.79 -5.07 -18.55
C THR A 8 11.71 -5.34 -17.35
N LYS A 9 12.99 -5.56 -17.61
CA LYS A 9 13.99 -5.75 -16.55
C LYS A 9 14.06 -4.54 -15.61
N GLU A 10 13.88 -3.34 -16.14
CA GLU A 10 13.83 -2.08 -15.39
C GLU A 10 12.61 -2.05 -14.46
N GLN A 11 11.42 -2.42 -14.96
CA GLN A 11 10.21 -2.48 -14.14
C GLN A 11 10.32 -3.53 -13.03
N ILE A 12 10.92 -4.70 -13.31
CA ILE A 12 11.18 -5.72 -12.29
C ILE A 12 12.12 -5.16 -11.21
N LYS A 13 13.15 -4.40 -11.60
CA LYS A 13 14.09 -3.77 -10.66
C LYS A 13 13.39 -2.75 -9.75
N GLU A 14 12.46 -1.96 -10.29
CA GLU A 14 11.65 -1.01 -9.53
C GLU A 14 10.71 -1.74 -8.55
N VAL A 15 9.98 -2.76 -9.01
CA VAL A 15 9.11 -3.57 -8.13
C VAL A 15 9.91 -4.21 -7.00
N MET A 16 11.08 -4.77 -7.29
CA MET A 16 11.95 -5.36 -6.28
C MET A 16 12.55 -4.32 -5.33
N ARG A 17 12.74 -3.07 -5.78
CA ARG A 17 13.14 -1.95 -4.91
C ARG A 17 12.02 -1.61 -3.94
N GLU A 18 10.81 -1.40 -4.44
CA GLU A 18 9.64 -1.09 -3.60
C GLU A 18 9.32 -2.22 -2.63
N ALA A 19 9.39 -3.49 -3.08
CA ALA A 19 9.22 -4.66 -2.23
C ALA A 19 10.20 -4.72 -1.04
N ARG A 20 11.43 -4.21 -1.22
CA ARG A 20 12.40 -4.12 -0.12
C ARG A 20 12.03 -3.03 0.88
N LEU A 21 11.49 -1.91 0.40
CA LEU A 21 11.01 -0.84 1.28
C LEU A 21 9.82 -1.31 2.10
N MET A 22 8.83 -1.93 1.45
CA MET A 22 7.61 -2.39 2.10
C MET A 22 7.83 -3.52 3.12
N ARG A 23 8.94 -4.28 3.05
CA ARG A 23 9.25 -5.35 4.01
C ARG A 23 9.40 -4.83 5.45
N GLY A 24 9.85 -3.59 5.63
CA GLY A 24 10.03 -3.00 6.95
C GLY A 24 8.74 -2.47 7.58
N PHE A 25 7.66 -2.36 6.79
CA PHE A 25 6.44 -1.72 7.24
C PHE A 25 5.58 -2.69 8.06
N ASP A 26 5.43 -2.44 9.36
CA ASP A 26 4.55 -3.19 10.25
C ASP A 26 3.78 -2.23 11.15
N HIS A 27 2.64 -1.74 10.65
CA HIS A 27 1.79 -0.80 11.35
C HIS A 27 0.31 -1.05 10.97
N PRO A 28 -0.67 -0.92 11.89
CA PRO A 28 -2.08 -1.24 11.63
C PRO A 28 -2.72 -0.45 10.47
N ASN A 29 -2.17 0.71 10.12
CA ASN A 29 -2.67 1.53 9.02
C ASN A 29 -1.86 1.39 7.72
N ILE A 30 -0.85 0.52 7.68
CA ILE A 30 -0.07 0.20 6.46
C ILE A 30 -0.44 -1.20 6.01
N VAL A 31 -0.76 -1.35 4.72
CA VAL A 31 -1.03 -2.66 4.11
C VAL A 31 0.18 -3.56 4.26
N LYS A 32 -0.01 -4.71 4.92
CA LYS A 32 1.10 -5.64 5.16
C LYS A 32 1.60 -6.26 3.87
N PHE A 33 2.90 -6.20 3.64
CA PHE A 33 3.57 -6.84 2.51
C PHE A 33 4.13 -8.20 2.91
N TYR A 34 3.77 -9.25 2.16
CA TYR A 34 4.21 -10.62 2.45
C TYR A 34 5.41 -11.05 1.60
N GLY A 35 5.47 -10.61 0.34
CA GLY A 35 6.59 -10.97 -0.53
C GLY A 35 6.29 -10.86 -2.03
N VAL A 36 7.29 -11.23 -2.81
CA VAL A 36 7.21 -11.35 -4.28
C VAL A 36 7.45 -12.81 -4.67
N ALA A 37 6.55 -13.38 -5.47
CA ALA A 37 6.80 -14.65 -6.14
C ALA A 37 7.38 -14.38 -7.53
N ALA A 38 8.68 -14.65 -7.69
CA ALA A 38 9.46 -14.39 -8.90
C ALA A 38 9.90 -15.66 -9.65
N GLY A 39 9.42 -16.84 -9.23
CA GLY A 39 9.86 -18.14 -9.78
C GLY A 39 9.21 -18.52 -11.12
N THR A 40 8.07 -17.93 -11.45
CA THR A 40 7.32 -18.15 -12.70
C THR A 40 6.71 -16.84 -13.14
N GLU A 41 6.87 -16.48 -14.41
CA GLU A 41 6.12 -15.37 -14.97
C GLU A 41 4.62 -15.68 -14.96
N PRO A 42 3.77 -14.69 -14.65
CA PRO A 42 4.09 -13.31 -14.29
C PRO A 42 4.56 -13.12 -12.85
N LEU A 43 5.34 -12.08 -12.60
CA LEU A 43 5.72 -11.67 -11.24
C LEU A 43 4.46 -11.36 -10.43
N MET A 44 4.37 -11.94 -9.23
CA MET A 44 3.23 -11.75 -8.33
C MET A 44 3.66 -11.08 -7.04
N VAL A 45 2.87 -10.09 -6.61
CA VAL A 45 3.04 -9.43 -5.31
C VAL A 45 1.97 -9.93 -4.34
N LEU A 46 2.42 -10.37 -3.17
CA LEU A 46 1.57 -10.83 -2.08
C LEU A 46 1.52 -9.76 -0.99
N MET A 47 0.31 -9.33 -0.66
CA MET A 47 0.00 -8.30 0.33
C MET A 47 -1.32 -8.62 1.03
N GLU A 48 -1.59 -7.94 2.13
CA GLU A 48 -2.87 -7.96 2.83
C GLU A 48 -4.04 -7.58 1.92
N LEU A 49 -5.18 -8.23 2.12
CA LEU A 49 -6.40 -7.95 1.40
C LEU A 49 -7.15 -6.80 2.07
N VAL A 50 -7.44 -5.74 1.31
CA VAL A 50 -8.23 -4.60 1.76
C VAL A 50 -9.55 -4.58 0.98
N ASP A 51 -10.64 -4.98 1.63
CA ASP A 51 -11.95 -5.16 0.98
C ASP A 51 -12.68 -3.84 0.67
N CYS A 52 -12.28 -2.74 1.30
CA CYS A 52 -12.98 -1.45 1.22
C CYS A 52 -12.67 -0.63 -0.05
N GLY A 53 -11.69 -1.06 -0.85
CA GLY A 53 -11.25 -0.34 -2.04
C GLY A 53 -10.55 0.99 -1.74
N ALA A 54 -10.48 1.85 -2.75
CA ALA A 54 -9.76 3.12 -2.66
C ALA A 54 -10.56 4.21 -1.92
N LEU A 55 -9.85 5.04 -1.14
CA LEU A 55 -10.45 6.08 -0.31
C LEU A 55 -11.18 7.16 -1.13
N ASP A 56 -10.62 7.54 -2.27
CA ASP A 56 -11.24 8.51 -3.19
C ASP A 56 -12.62 8.01 -3.66
N SER A 57 -12.70 6.74 -4.05
CA SER A 57 -13.93 6.06 -4.45
C SER A 57 -14.93 5.99 -3.30
N TYR A 58 -14.46 5.76 -2.08
CA TYR A 58 -15.31 5.79 -0.89
C TYR A 58 -15.89 7.18 -0.64
N ILE A 59 -15.08 8.24 -0.73
CA ILE A 59 -15.51 9.63 -0.52
C ILE A 59 -16.51 10.05 -1.61
N SER A 60 -16.23 9.73 -2.89
CA SER A 60 -17.14 10.04 -4.00
C SER A 60 -18.52 9.39 -3.84
N LYS A 61 -18.59 8.18 -3.28
CA LYS A 61 -19.85 7.48 -3.00
C LYS A 61 -20.56 8.00 -1.74
N ASN A 62 -19.86 8.72 -0.86
CA ASN A 62 -20.37 9.20 0.42
C ASN A 62 -20.13 10.72 0.59
N PRO A 63 -20.79 11.58 -0.21
CA PRO A 63 -20.55 13.03 -0.16
C PRO A 63 -20.92 13.66 1.19
N ASN A 64 -21.87 13.05 1.90
CA ASN A 64 -22.39 13.53 3.19
C ASN A 64 -21.84 12.73 4.37
N LEU A 65 -20.53 12.42 4.36
CA LEU A 65 -19.86 11.82 5.52
C LEU A 65 -20.02 12.71 6.76
N GLU A 66 -20.41 12.09 7.88
CA GLU A 66 -20.47 12.73 9.18
C GLU A 66 -19.12 13.34 9.56
N PRO A 67 -19.10 14.51 10.23
CA PRO A 67 -17.83 15.18 10.59
C PRO A 67 -16.86 14.28 11.36
N ILE A 68 -17.37 13.41 12.25
CA ILE A 68 -16.56 12.48 13.04
C ILE A 68 -15.81 11.51 12.12
N LYS A 69 -16.49 10.89 11.15
CA LYS A 69 -15.86 9.96 10.20
C LYS A 69 -14.78 10.64 9.35
N ARG A 70 -14.97 11.92 9.00
CA ARG A 70 -13.96 12.69 8.27
C ARG A 70 -12.70 12.87 9.12
N VAL A 71 -12.85 13.19 10.41
CA VAL A 71 -11.73 13.33 11.33
C VAL A 71 -11.00 12.01 11.54
N GLU A 72 -11.73 10.89 11.67
CA GLU A 72 -11.13 9.56 11.76
C GLU A 72 -10.28 9.23 10.53
N ILE A 73 -10.82 9.45 9.32
CA ILE A 73 -10.07 9.24 8.07
C ILE A 73 -8.81 10.10 8.04
N VAL A 74 -8.90 11.38 8.39
CA VAL A 74 -7.74 12.28 8.43
C VAL A 74 -6.70 11.78 9.44
N LEU A 75 -7.14 11.33 10.62
CA LEU A 75 -6.24 10.78 11.63
C LEU A 75 -5.50 9.54 11.13
N PHE A 76 -6.20 8.61 10.46
CA PHE A 76 -5.58 7.44 9.86
C PHE A 76 -4.52 7.82 8.82
N ILE A 77 -4.81 8.79 7.94
CA ILE A 77 -3.86 9.29 6.93
C ILE A 77 -2.65 9.93 7.60
N VAL A 78 -2.84 10.74 8.64
CA VAL A 78 -1.72 11.40 9.34
C VAL A 78 -0.81 10.38 10.00
N ILE A 79 -1.37 9.37 10.67
CA ILE A 79 -0.58 8.28 11.28
C ILE A 79 0.17 7.50 10.20
N LEU A 80 -0.49 7.17 9.09
CA LEU A 80 0.14 6.50 7.95
C LEU A 80 1.33 7.31 7.40
N LEU A 81 1.15 8.61 7.19
CA LEU A 81 2.21 9.50 6.70
C LEU A 81 3.36 9.62 7.70
N HIS A 82 3.07 9.72 8.99
CA HIS A 82 4.09 9.77 10.03
C HIS A 82 4.98 8.52 10.00
N GLU A 83 4.39 7.33 9.93
CA GLU A 83 5.14 6.07 9.88
C GLU A 83 5.94 5.90 8.60
N ILE A 84 5.38 6.28 7.45
CA ILE A 84 6.12 6.24 6.17
C ILE A 84 7.31 7.20 6.20
N VAL A 85 7.12 8.44 6.68
CA VAL A 85 8.20 9.44 6.77
C VAL A 85 9.27 8.99 7.76
N PHE A 86 8.88 8.48 8.93
CA PHE A 86 9.82 7.97 9.93
C PHE A 86 10.72 6.87 9.32
N MET A 87 10.13 5.91 8.61
CA MET A 87 10.88 4.83 7.96
C MET A 87 11.63 5.23 6.68
N GLU A 88 11.29 6.35 6.04
CA GLU A 88 12.14 6.95 5.00
C GLU A 88 13.37 7.65 5.58
N MET A 89 13.27 8.22 6.79
CA MET A 89 14.32 8.99 7.45
C MET A 89 15.34 8.12 8.21
N GLU A 90 14.97 6.91 8.66
CA GLU A 90 15.90 5.94 9.27
C GLU A 90 16.82 5.22 8.26
N ARG A 91 17.12 5.87 7.12
CA ARG A 91 18.00 5.35 6.06
C ARG A 91 19.28 6.16 5.91
#